data_AF-A0A820A266-F1
#
_entry.id   AF-A0A820A266-F1
#
_cell.length_a   1.000
_cell.length_b   1.000
_cell.length_c   1.000
_cell.angle_alpha   90.00
_cell.angle_beta   90.00
_cell.angle_gamma   90.00
#
_symmetry.space_group_name_H-M   'P 1'
#
loop_
_entity.id
_entity.type
_entity.pdbx_description
1 polymer ?
#
loop_
_entity_poly.entity_id
_entity_poly.type
_entity_poly.pdbx_seq_one_letter_code
_entity_poly.pdbx_strand_id
1 'polypeptide(L)'
;MDMENIRQVLEDAAQIFLSAANTITNERRREAEKVFLQFRRSQFSLDLYRYLIEHSSSSYVVYQTLTALREGIVKEWSSLDDALKEQVVQYLLSYVYTHYSTLSAHVREQALQILVVINKRRKAQRAQMAKNGFTVSLALINLLQSTNNQEFEFGLTLLNAFINEYSFSNANEAGLTIEQRHSVKRDFEENELKTVFELLLNKLQSNLSSISSSNHQLFSSILTTIEKILLWNFSSSFPNTRRTMESSSNVETIDWRPPISWKQLVFDQQLVEFFFHIYATLKSMNETKILLQRRCQILRCLSQLACLNGPLVSDEQCRLRYLTTFSYYFVQTFLINSTLTINLIECFDISNIISNLITLFTVKGFCSMNNDLCNSFLQLMSQITILLCRTTITSSNNQLDKIIEDPTIAKETFDRLLQAWSRLLYGIDFGRFANLRSLAIEIFDTYLQTHLHINDNHEVNDFNLADNDNDEDDRDLF
;
A
#
# COMPACT_ATOMS: atom_id res chain seq x y z
N MET A 1 13.16 40.34 -22.05
CA MET A 1 14.15 39.26 -21.97
C MET A 1 13.85 38.30 -23.09
N ASP A 2 14.83 37.96 -23.92
CA ASP A 2 14.65 36.94 -24.96
C ASP A 2 14.36 35.61 -24.29
N MET A 3 13.18 35.03 -24.52
CA MET A 3 12.77 33.75 -23.93
C MET A 3 13.74 32.62 -24.34
N GLU A 4 14.30 32.74 -25.55
CA GLU A 4 15.32 31.84 -26.08
C GLU A 4 16.63 31.90 -25.30
N ASN A 5 17.06 33.10 -24.87
CA ASN A 5 18.28 33.26 -24.06
C ASN A 5 18.08 32.61 -22.68
N ILE A 6 16.91 32.79 -22.05
CA ILE A 6 16.59 32.13 -20.78
C ILE A 6 16.61 30.60 -20.94
N ARG A 7 16.04 30.07 -22.04
CA ARG A 7 16.06 28.64 -22.35
C ARG A 7 17.48 28.09 -22.43
N GLN A 8 18.36 28.73 -23.21
CA GLN A 8 19.75 28.31 -23.38
C GLN A 8 20.51 28.32 -22.05
N VAL A 9 20.40 29.39 -21.27
CA VAL A 9 21.05 29.49 -19.94
C VAL A 9 20.61 28.38 -18.99
N LEU A 10 19.32 28.01 -19.01
CA LEU A 10 18.79 26.92 -18.19
C LEU A 10 19.24 25.54 -18.68
N GLU A 11 19.32 25.32 -20.00
CA GLU A 11 19.80 24.06 -20.58
C GLU A 11 21.29 23.85 -20.31
N ASP A 12 22.11 24.89 -20.46
CA ASP A 12 23.54 24.86 -20.12
C ASP A 12 23.74 24.56 -18.62
N ALA A 13 22.97 25.21 -17.75
CA ALA A 13 23.00 24.96 -16.31
C ALA A 13 22.56 23.52 -15.98
N ALA A 14 21.54 22.98 -16.67
CA ALA A 14 21.10 21.59 -16.49
C ALA A 14 22.19 20.60 -16.90
N GLN A 15 22.88 20.85 -18.01
CA GLN A 15 23.97 19.98 -18.48
C GLN A 15 25.13 19.95 -17.48
N ILE A 16 25.47 21.10 -16.89
CA ILE A 16 26.49 21.20 -15.82
C ILE A 16 26.03 20.45 -14.56
N PHE A 17 24.77 20.62 -14.15
CA PHE A 17 24.24 20.00 -12.93
C PHE A 17 24.17 18.47 -13.02
N LEU A 18 23.71 17.94 -14.17
CA LEU A 18 23.54 16.50 -14.40
C LEU A 18 24.82 15.75 -14.78
N SER A 19 25.91 16.47 -15.05
CA SER A 19 27.21 15.87 -15.35
C SER A 19 27.71 14.96 -14.23
N ALA A 20 28.51 13.94 -14.59
CA ALA A 20 29.07 12.99 -13.62
C ALA A 20 29.93 13.69 -12.55
N ALA A 21 29.92 13.16 -11.32
CA ALA A 21 30.66 13.73 -10.18
C ALA A 21 32.18 13.81 -10.37
N ASN A 22 32.70 13.07 -11.35
CA ASN A 22 34.12 13.01 -11.63
C ASN A 22 34.57 14.06 -12.67
N THR A 23 33.63 14.76 -13.34
CA THR A 23 33.95 15.68 -14.46
C THR A 23 33.78 17.15 -14.13
N ILE A 24 33.03 17.51 -13.08
CA ILE A 24 32.73 18.92 -12.74
C ILE A 24 32.97 19.19 -11.25
N THR A 25 33.57 20.35 -10.94
CA THR A 25 33.82 20.80 -9.56
C THR A 25 32.51 21.12 -8.84
N ASN A 26 32.49 20.93 -7.52
CA ASN A 26 31.32 21.26 -6.68
C ASN A 26 30.92 22.75 -6.77
N GLU A 27 31.85 23.64 -7.08
CA GLU A 27 31.58 25.07 -7.26
C GLU A 27 30.71 25.35 -8.49
N ARG A 28 31.05 24.76 -9.64
CA ARG A 28 30.25 24.93 -10.87
C ARG A 28 28.85 24.34 -10.75
N ARG A 29 28.69 23.26 -9.97
CA ARG A 29 27.36 22.73 -9.63
C ARG A 29 26.53 23.70 -8.79
N ARG A 30 27.16 24.34 -7.78
CA ARG A 30 26.50 25.38 -6.98
C ARG A 30 26.13 26.61 -7.82
N GLU A 31 26.94 26.97 -8.81
CA GLU A 31 26.62 28.06 -9.74
C GLU A 31 25.41 27.71 -10.61
N ALA A 32 25.37 26.50 -11.18
CA ALA A 32 24.21 26.02 -11.94
C ALA A 32 22.94 25.97 -11.06
N GLU A 33 23.04 25.51 -9.81
CA GLU A 33 21.92 25.51 -8.87
C GLU A 33 21.41 26.93 -8.55
N LYS A 34 22.32 27.91 -8.40
CA LYS A 34 21.94 29.32 -8.21
C LYS A 34 21.11 29.86 -9.37
N VAL A 35 21.38 29.45 -10.61
CA VAL A 35 20.58 29.85 -11.78
C VAL A 35 19.13 29.37 -11.62
N PHE A 36 18.92 28.09 -11.25
CA PHE A 36 17.56 27.56 -11.02
C PHE A 36 16.87 28.22 -9.81
N LEU A 37 17.59 28.52 -8.74
CA LEU A 37 17.04 29.23 -7.58
C LEU A 37 16.65 30.67 -7.91
N GLN A 38 17.44 31.37 -8.74
CA GLN A 38 17.09 32.71 -9.22
C GLN A 38 15.86 32.67 -10.12
N PHE A 39 15.79 31.68 -11.02
CA PHE A 39 14.64 31.46 -11.88
C PHE A 39 13.36 31.20 -11.07
N ARG A 40 13.41 30.34 -10.03
CA ARG A 40 12.28 30.09 -9.12
C ARG A 40 11.83 31.32 -8.32
N ARG A 41 12.71 32.30 -8.11
CA ARG A 41 12.41 33.56 -7.41
C ARG A 41 11.86 34.65 -8.32
N SER A 42 11.93 34.46 -9.64
CA SER A 42 11.44 35.43 -10.62
C SER A 42 9.93 35.64 -10.52
N GLN A 43 9.43 36.72 -11.14
CA GLN A 43 8.00 37.01 -11.17
C GLN A 43 7.26 35.96 -12.00
N PHE A 44 6.06 35.58 -11.54
CA PHE A 44 5.22 34.62 -12.24
C PHE A 44 4.94 35.06 -13.70
N SER A 45 5.25 34.18 -14.67
CA SER A 45 4.96 34.41 -16.09
C SER A 45 4.54 33.11 -16.77
N LEU A 46 3.24 32.97 -17.05
CA LEU A 46 2.70 31.77 -17.69
C LEU A 46 3.27 31.56 -19.09
N ASP A 47 3.46 32.63 -19.86
CA ASP A 47 3.97 32.55 -21.23
C ASP A 47 5.40 32.02 -21.26
N LEU A 48 6.25 32.47 -20.32
CA LEU A 48 7.61 31.96 -20.18
C LEU A 48 7.61 30.47 -19.80
N TYR A 49 6.76 30.06 -18.86
CA TYR A 49 6.69 28.66 -18.43
C TYR A 49 6.21 27.75 -19.58
N ARG A 50 5.17 28.16 -20.32
CA ARG A 50 4.68 27.42 -21.50
C ARG A 50 5.76 27.25 -22.55
N TYR A 51 6.45 28.36 -22.88
CA TYR A 51 7.53 28.36 -23.85
C TYR A 51 8.63 27.35 -23.46
N LEU A 52 9.11 27.40 -22.22
CA LEU A 52 10.16 26.50 -21.73
C LEU A 52 9.72 25.03 -21.69
N ILE A 53 8.46 24.74 -21.34
CA ILE A 53 7.90 23.37 -21.31
C ILE A 53 7.81 22.76 -22.72
N GLU A 54 7.47 23.57 -23.73
CA GLU A 54 7.28 23.10 -25.11
C GLU A 54 8.57 23.05 -25.93
N HIS A 55 9.52 23.96 -25.66
CA HIS A 55 10.71 24.15 -26.50
C HIS A 55 12.00 23.61 -25.87
N SER A 56 12.00 23.24 -24.59
CA SER A 56 13.20 22.68 -23.98
C SER A 56 13.40 21.21 -24.36
N SER A 57 14.63 20.87 -24.71
CA SER A 57 15.06 19.50 -25.00
C SER A 57 15.39 18.72 -23.72
N SER A 58 15.62 19.41 -22.61
CA SER A 58 16.06 18.81 -21.34
C SER A 58 14.89 18.54 -20.39
N SER A 59 14.65 17.27 -20.09
CA SER A 59 13.62 16.86 -19.10
C SER A 59 13.82 17.52 -17.72
N TYR A 60 15.07 17.81 -17.34
CA TYR A 60 15.37 18.47 -16.08
C TYR A 60 14.95 19.95 -16.09
N VAL A 61 15.15 20.66 -17.20
CA VAL A 61 14.69 22.04 -17.36
C VAL A 61 13.16 22.10 -17.34
N VAL A 62 12.48 21.17 -18.03
CA VAL A 62 11.02 21.06 -17.97
C VAL A 62 10.55 20.81 -16.54
N TYR A 63 11.20 19.90 -15.80
CA TYR A 63 10.88 19.64 -14.39
C TYR A 63 11.09 20.87 -13.49
N GLN A 64 12.22 21.60 -13.64
CA GLN A 64 12.49 22.82 -12.88
C GLN A 64 11.51 23.95 -13.24
N THR A 65 11.09 24.01 -14.51
CA THR A 65 10.06 24.95 -14.98
C THR A 65 8.71 24.66 -14.34
N LEU A 66 8.29 23.39 -14.29
CA LEU A 66 7.08 22.98 -13.59
C LEU A 66 7.17 23.25 -12.08
N THR A 67 8.35 23.06 -11.48
CA THR A 67 8.59 23.38 -10.06
C THR A 67 8.47 24.88 -9.80
N ALA A 68 9.05 25.72 -10.65
CA ALA A 68 8.90 27.18 -10.57
C ALA A 68 7.43 27.60 -10.77
N LEU A 69 6.72 26.98 -11.72
CA LEU A 69 5.30 27.19 -11.94
C LEU A 69 4.48 26.86 -10.67
N ARG A 70 4.74 25.70 -10.04
CA ARG A 70 4.09 25.28 -8.78
C ARG A 70 4.28 26.34 -7.70
N GLU A 71 5.52 26.76 -7.46
CA GLU A 71 5.88 27.72 -6.42
C GLU A 71 5.31 29.11 -6.67
N GLY A 72 5.39 29.58 -7.92
CA GLY A 72 4.80 30.85 -8.33
C GLY A 72 3.30 30.88 -8.10
N ILE A 73 2.58 29.81 -8.46
CA ILE A 73 1.13 29.67 -8.22
C ILE A 73 0.81 29.71 -6.72
N VAL A 74 1.58 29.00 -5.89
CA VAL A 74 1.34 28.97 -4.44
C VAL A 74 1.63 30.32 -3.80
N LYS A 75 2.74 30.97 -4.19
CA LYS A 75 3.20 32.26 -3.67
C LYS A 75 2.26 33.41 -4.05
N GLU A 76 1.81 33.47 -5.30
CA GLU A 76 1.00 34.56 -5.84
C GLU A 76 -0.50 34.20 -5.92
N TRP A 77 -0.92 33.14 -5.24
CA TRP A 77 -2.27 32.56 -5.37
C TRP A 77 -3.42 33.57 -5.27
N SER A 78 -3.34 34.50 -4.31
CA SER A 78 -4.38 35.49 -4.04
C SER A 78 -4.40 36.64 -5.06
N SER A 79 -3.29 36.89 -5.76
CA SER A 79 -3.19 37.92 -6.80
C SER A 79 -3.49 37.40 -8.20
N LEU A 80 -3.44 36.08 -8.41
CA LEU A 80 -3.76 35.46 -9.69
C LEU A 80 -5.27 35.47 -9.96
N ASP A 81 -5.65 35.82 -11.19
CA ASP A 81 -7.02 35.73 -11.66
C ASP A 81 -7.48 34.27 -11.81
N ASP A 82 -8.77 34.03 -11.62
CA ASP A 82 -9.35 32.68 -11.71
C ASP A 82 -9.33 32.12 -13.13
N ALA A 83 -9.44 32.98 -14.15
CA ALA A 83 -9.30 32.59 -15.55
C ALA A 83 -7.88 32.06 -15.84
N LEU A 84 -6.84 32.72 -15.30
CA LEU A 84 -5.46 32.27 -15.46
C LEU A 84 -5.25 30.90 -14.79
N LYS A 85 -5.76 30.73 -13.56
CA LYS A 85 -5.70 29.43 -12.86
C LYS A 85 -6.36 28.31 -13.68
N GLU A 86 -7.48 28.60 -14.35
CA GLU A 86 -8.16 27.65 -15.22
C GLU A 86 -7.37 27.35 -16.50
N GLN A 87 -6.78 28.36 -17.13
CA GLN A 87 -5.90 28.19 -18.29
C GLN A 87 -4.68 27.31 -17.97
N VAL A 88 -4.11 27.43 -16.77
CA VAL A 88 -3.01 26.54 -16.33
C VAL A 88 -3.49 25.10 -16.22
N VAL A 89 -4.65 24.88 -15.60
CA VAL A 89 -5.23 23.54 -15.43
C VAL A 89 -5.51 22.89 -16.78
N GLN A 90 -6.19 23.58 -17.69
CA GLN A 90 -6.51 23.08 -19.01
C GLN A 90 -5.24 22.77 -19.81
N TYR A 91 -4.27 23.69 -19.80
CA TYR A 91 -2.99 23.52 -20.48
C TYR A 91 -2.24 22.28 -19.99
N LEU A 92 -2.01 22.16 -18.69
CA LEU A 92 -1.25 21.05 -18.12
C LEU A 92 -1.98 19.71 -18.31
N LEU A 93 -3.30 19.67 -18.19
CA LEU A 93 -4.08 18.46 -18.49
C LEU A 93 -3.90 18.04 -19.94
N SER A 94 -4.05 18.96 -20.90
CA SER A 94 -3.84 18.66 -22.33
C SER A 94 -2.40 18.24 -22.61
N TYR A 95 -1.42 18.94 -22.06
CA TYR A 95 0.01 18.68 -22.30
C TYR A 95 0.41 17.29 -21.80
N VAL A 96 0.08 16.94 -20.56
CA VAL A 96 0.45 15.64 -19.99
C VAL A 96 -0.30 14.51 -20.70
N TYR A 97 -1.56 14.70 -21.08
CA TYR A 97 -2.32 13.70 -21.81
C TYR A 97 -1.75 13.45 -23.21
N THR A 98 -1.50 14.51 -24.00
CA THR A 98 -0.96 14.42 -25.37
C THR A 98 0.44 13.82 -25.40
N HIS A 99 1.28 14.13 -24.40
CA HIS A 99 2.67 13.68 -24.33
C HIS A 99 2.90 12.55 -23.31
N TYR A 100 1.85 11.82 -22.93
CA TYR A 100 1.91 10.85 -21.83
C TYR A 100 2.99 9.76 -22.02
N SER A 101 3.23 9.32 -23.26
CA SER A 101 4.22 8.30 -23.60
C SER A 101 5.63 8.84 -23.79
N THR A 102 5.79 10.13 -24.11
CA THR A 102 7.08 10.75 -24.42
C THR A 102 7.71 11.43 -23.21
N LEU A 103 6.89 11.89 -22.25
CA LEU A 103 7.38 12.56 -21.04
C LEU A 103 7.97 11.56 -20.05
N SER A 104 9.07 11.95 -19.41
CA SER A 104 9.62 11.20 -18.29
C SER A 104 8.64 11.14 -17.11
N ALA A 105 8.69 10.06 -16.32
CA ALA A 105 7.78 9.85 -15.20
C ALA A 105 7.77 11.03 -14.22
N HIS A 106 8.95 11.55 -13.86
CA HIS A 106 9.09 12.68 -12.94
C HIS A 106 8.45 13.98 -13.46
N VAL A 107 8.52 14.25 -14.76
CA VAL A 107 7.88 15.42 -15.37
C VAL A 107 6.35 15.29 -15.34
N ARG A 108 5.83 14.10 -15.67
CA ARG A 108 4.40 13.81 -15.59
C ARG A 108 3.89 13.96 -14.16
N GLU A 109 4.57 13.36 -13.19
CA GLU A 109 4.22 13.46 -11.77
C GLU A 109 4.21 14.91 -11.30
N GLN A 110 5.23 15.71 -11.64
CA GLN A 110 5.29 17.11 -11.23
C GLN A 110 4.16 17.95 -11.83
N ALA A 111 3.85 17.76 -13.12
CA ALA A 111 2.75 18.47 -13.77
C ALA A 111 1.39 18.10 -13.14
N LEU A 112 1.16 16.81 -12.87
CA LEU A 112 -0.06 16.35 -12.21
C LEU A 112 -0.16 16.86 -10.77
N GLN A 113 0.95 16.95 -10.02
CA GLN A 113 0.96 17.54 -8.68
C GLN A 113 0.50 19.00 -8.69
N ILE A 114 0.90 19.80 -9.69
CA ILE A 114 0.44 21.20 -9.83
C ILE A 114 -1.09 21.26 -9.95
N LEU A 115 -1.67 20.40 -10.79
CA LEU A 115 -3.14 20.32 -10.96
C LEU A 115 -3.84 20.04 -9.63
N VAL A 116 -3.31 19.09 -8.86
CA VAL A 116 -3.87 18.71 -7.57
C VAL A 116 -3.70 19.81 -6.52
N VAL A 117 -2.55 20.52 -6.51
CA VAL A 117 -2.31 21.68 -5.64
C VAL A 117 -3.30 22.81 -5.93
N ILE A 118 -3.52 23.13 -7.21
CA ILE A 118 -4.52 24.12 -7.63
C ILE A 118 -5.92 23.70 -7.14
N ASN A 119 -6.29 22.43 -7.33
CA ASN A 119 -7.57 21.90 -6.88
C ASN A 119 -7.73 21.98 -5.35
N LYS A 120 -6.71 21.58 -4.60
CA LYS A 120 -6.67 21.60 -3.13
C LYS A 120 -6.77 23.03 -2.58
N ARG A 121 -6.04 23.99 -3.16
CA ARG A 121 -6.14 25.41 -2.77
C ARG A 121 -7.50 26.02 -3.11
N ARG A 122 -8.07 25.71 -4.28
CA ARG A 122 -9.45 26.11 -4.64
C ARG A 122 -10.44 25.59 -3.61
N LYS A 123 -10.35 24.32 -3.24
CA LYS A 123 -11.22 23.73 -2.20
C LYS A 123 -11.05 24.40 -0.84
N ALA A 124 -9.83 24.72 -0.43
CA ALA A 124 -9.57 25.41 0.84
C ALA A 124 -10.24 26.80 0.92
N GLN A 125 -10.36 27.50 -0.20
CA GLN A 125 -11.05 28.80 -0.28
C GLN A 125 -12.56 28.69 -0.49
N ARG A 126 -13.02 27.63 -1.19
CA ARG A 126 -14.42 27.42 -1.58
C ARG A 126 -15.37 26.99 -0.46
N ALA A 127 -14.96 26.98 0.80
CA ALA A 127 -15.86 26.81 1.93
C ALA A 127 -17.01 27.86 1.98
N GLN A 128 -16.99 28.89 1.12
CA GLN A 128 -17.98 29.96 1.08
C GLN A 128 -18.78 30.14 -0.24
N MET A 129 -18.51 29.47 -1.37
CA MET A 129 -19.30 29.67 -2.61
C MET A 129 -19.39 28.44 -3.56
N ALA A 130 -20.44 28.45 -4.41
CA ALA A 130 -21.07 27.34 -5.14
C ALA A 130 -20.18 26.31 -5.87
N LYS A 131 -20.72 25.08 -5.97
CA LYS A 131 -20.11 23.84 -6.48
C LYS A 131 -19.87 23.76 -8.00
N ASN A 132 -20.27 24.76 -8.79
CA ASN A 132 -20.41 24.60 -10.24
C ASN A 132 -19.25 25.23 -11.01
N GLY A 133 -18.24 24.42 -11.31
CA GLY A 133 -17.18 24.72 -12.27
C GLY A 133 -16.38 23.46 -12.59
N PHE A 134 -15.73 23.39 -13.74
CA PHE A 134 -14.83 22.28 -14.07
C PHE A 134 -13.74 22.19 -12.99
N THR A 135 -13.68 21.05 -12.30
CA THR A 135 -12.68 20.77 -11.27
C THR A 135 -11.80 19.63 -11.74
N VAL A 136 -10.55 19.61 -11.29
CA VAL A 136 -9.65 18.49 -11.53
C VAL A 136 -10.23 17.20 -10.92
N SER A 137 -11.00 17.32 -9.82
CA SER A 137 -11.78 16.21 -9.25
C SER A 137 -12.80 15.63 -10.24
N LEU A 138 -13.52 16.47 -11.00
CA LEU A 138 -14.46 15.99 -12.02
C LEU A 138 -13.73 15.30 -13.18
N ALA A 139 -12.60 15.87 -13.63
CA ALA A 139 -11.75 15.25 -14.65
C ALA A 139 -11.28 13.85 -14.19
N LEU A 140 -10.84 13.74 -12.93
CA LEU A 140 -10.45 12.45 -12.33
C LEU A 140 -11.59 11.42 -12.39
N ILE A 141 -12.80 11.80 -11.94
CA ILE A 141 -13.96 10.88 -11.95
C ILE A 141 -14.28 10.43 -13.37
N ASN A 142 -14.32 11.37 -14.33
CA ASN A 142 -14.62 11.05 -15.73
C ASN A 142 -13.57 10.11 -16.34
N LEU A 143 -12.28 10.34 -16.07
CA LEU A 143 -11.19 9.47 -16.54
C LEU A 143 -11.28 8.06 -15.97
N LEU A 144 -11.65 7.92 -14.69
CA LEU A 144 -11.82 6.62 -14.04
C LEU A 144 -13.10 5.89 -14.47
N GLN A 145 -14.09 6.60 -14.99
CA GLN A 145 -15.29 6.03 -15.60
C GLN A 145 -15.10 5.64 -17.07
N SER A 146 -13.99 6.05 -17.69
CA SER A 146 -13.75 5.80 -19.10
C SER A 146 -13.66 4.30 -19.43
N THR A 147 -14.15 3.94 -20.61
CA THR A 147 -14.00 2.60 -21.17
C THR A 147 -12.65 2.41 -21.84
N ASN A 148 -11.97 3.50 -22.20
CA ASN A 148 -10.65 3.51 -22.79
C ASN A 148 -9.57 3.24 -21.73
N ASN A 149 -8.78 2.18 -21.91
CA ASN A 149 -7.73 1.81 -20.96
C ASN A 149 -6.67 2.90 -20.78
N GLN A 150 -6.33 3.65 -21.84
CA GLN A 150 -5.33 4.73 -21.75
C GLN A 150 -5.82 5.89 -20.89
N GLU A 151 -7.07 6.31 -21.08
CA GLU A 151 -7.71 7.36 -20.27
C GLU A 151 -7.84 6.92 -18.80
N PHE A 152 -8.18 5.65 -18.58
CA PHE A 152 -8.26 5.09 -17.25
C PHE A 152 -6.90 5.03 -16.55
N GLU A 153 -5.83 4.59 -17.25
CA GLU A 153 -4.46 4.60 -16.72
C GLU A 153 -3.96 6.01 -16.41
N PHE A 154 -4.30 6.98 -17.25
CA PHE A 154 -4.05 8.39 -16.98
C PHE A 154 -4.81 8.84 -15.72
N GLY A 155 -6.07 8.43 -15.57
CA GLY A 155 -6.88 8.64 -14.37
C GLY A 155 -6.26 8.05 -13.10
N LEU A 156 -5.71 6.83 -13.15
CA LEU A 156 -4.98 6.22 -12.04
C LEU A 156 -3.71 7.00 -11.67
N THR A 157 -3.00 7.53 -12.67
CA THR A 157 -1.80 8.34 -12.44
C THR A 157 -2.17 9.68 -11.77
N LEU A 158 -3.24 10.33 -12.24
CA LEU A 158 -3.79 11.52 -11.61
C LEU A 158 -4.26 11.22 -10.17
N LEU A 159 -4.92 10.09 -9.93
CA LEU A 159 -5.34 9.67 -8.60
C LEU A 159 -4.16 9.51 -7.64
N ASN A 160 -3.05 8.94 -8.08
CA ASN A 160 -1.84 8.85 -7.25
C ASN A 160 -1.33 10.25 -6.85
N ALA A 161 -1.41 11.24 -7.74
CA ALA A 161 -1.08 12.63 -7.37
C ALA A 161 -2.06 13.19 -6.33
N PHE A 162 -3.36 12.88 -6.41
CA PHE A 162 -4.35 13.23 -5.38
C PHE A 162 -4.01 12.61 -4.03
N ILE A 163 -3.75 11.31 -3.98
CA ILE A 163 -3.40 10.58 -2.75
C ILE A 163 -2.15 11.20 -2.11
N ASN A 164 -1.09 11.40 -2.89
CA ASN A 164 0.17 11.96 -2.36
C ASN A 164 -0.03 13.39 -1.80
N GLU A 165 -0.69 14.28 -2.53
CA GLU A 165 -0.87 15.67 -2.13
C GLU A 165 -1.84 15.84 -0.95
N TYR A 166 -2.88 15.00 -0.84
CA TYR A 166 -3.82 15.07 0.29
C TYR A 166 -3.32 14.33 1.54
N SER A 167 -2.25 13.55 1.42
CA SER A 167 -1.60 12.91 2.56
C SER A 167 -0.93 13.98 3.46
N PHE A 168 -0.87 13.74 4.78
CA PHE A 168 -0.25 14.70 5.70
C PHE A 168 1.28 14.77 5.58
N SER A 169 1.91 13.85 4.84
CA SER A 169 3.37 13.76 4.68
C SER A 169 3.97 14.97 3.96
N ASN A 170 3.19 15.65 3.12
CA ASN A 170 3.63 16.84 2.39
C ASN A 170 3.39 18.09 3.25
N ALA A 171 4.26 18.27 4.26
CA ALA A 171 4.21 19.44 5.13
C ALA A 171 4.46 20.73 4.31
N ASN A 172 3.50 21.67 4.37
CA ASN A 172 3.58 23.07 3.91
C ASN A 172 3.75 23.37 2.40
N GLU A 173 3.93 22.40 1.51
CA GLU A 173 4.17 22.68 0.07
C GLU A 173 3.00 23.42 -0.62
N ALA A 174 1.77 23.16 -0.19
CA ALA A 174 0.60 23.81 -0.76
C ALA A 174 0.31 25.20 -0.17
N GLY A 175 1.09 25.72 0.79
CA GLY A 175 0.91 27.06 1.39
C GLY A 175 -0.44 27.27 2.09
N LEU A 176 -1.00 26.24 2.73
CA LEU A 176 -2.28 26.26 3.46
C LEU A 176 -2.07 26.13 4.97
N THR A 177 -2.97 26.72 5.77
CA THR A 177 -2.93 26.52 7.23
C THR A 177 -3.23 25.08 7.61
N ILE A 178 -2.87 24.67 8.82
CA ILE A 178 -3.12 23.32 9.33
C ILE A 178 -4.63 23.01 9.30
N GLU A 179 -5.47 23.94 9.74
CA GLU A 179 -6.92 23.82 9.78
C GLU A 179 -7.52 23.65 8.39
N GLN A 180 -7.05 24.44 7.41
CA GLN A 180 -7.47 24.32 6.02
C GLN A 180 -7.06 22.96 5.44
N ARG A 181 -5.85 22.48 5.73
CA ARG A 181 -5.40 21.15 5.30
C ARG A 181 -6.27 20.03 5.88
N HIS A 182 -6.56 20.07 7.18
CA HIS A 182 -7.46 19.12 7.81
C HIS A 182 -8.87 19.18 7.22
N SER A 183 -9.40 20.37 6.97
CA SER A 183 -10.74 20.54 6.39
C SER A 183 -10.84 19.95 4.99
N VAL A 184 -9.88 20.27 4.12
CA VAL A 184 -9.87 19.81 2.72
C VAL A 184 -9.58 18.32 2.62
N LYS A 185 -8.75 17.77 3.52
CA LYS A 185 -8.54 16.32 3.61
C LYS A 185 -9.81 15.57 4.00
N ARG A 186 -10.54 16.03 5.03
CA ARG A 186 -11.82 15.40 5.42
C ARG A 186 -12.84 15.44 4.28
N ASP A 187 -12.97 16.57 3.59
CA ASP A 187 -13.85 16.69 2.43
C ASP A 187 -13.47 15.69 1.32
N PHE A 188 -12.17 15.53 1.04
CA PHE A 188 -11.68 14.53 0.10
C PHE A 188 -11.96 13.09 0.55
N GLU A 189 -11.76 12.76 1.83
CA GLU A 189 -12.03 11.44 2.40
C GLU A 189 -13.50 11.03 2.32
N GLU A 190 -14.40 11.99 2.57
CA GLU A 190 -15.84 11.73 2.65
C GLU A 190 -16.50 11.68 1.26
N ASN A 191 -16.01 12.49 0.32
CA ASN A 191 -16.60 12.65 -1.00
C ASN A 191 -15.79 11.93 -2.10
N GLU A 192 -14.67 12.52 -2.54
CA GLU A 192 -13.93 11.98 -3.69
C GLU A 192 -13.31 10.61 -3.46
N LEU A 193 -12.61 10.41 -2.34
CA LEU A 193 -11.88 9.17 -2.09
C LEU A 193 -12.83 7.97 -2.04
N LYS A 194 -14.00 8.17 -1.42
CA LYS A 194 -15.07 7.17 -1.38
C LYS A 194 -15.59 6.84 -2.78
N THR A 195 -15.99 7.85 -3.56
CA THR A 195 -16.50 7.64 -4.92
C THR A 195 -15.47 6.99 -5.82
N VAL A 196 -14.22 7.41 -5.73
CA VAL A 196 -13.10 6.80 -6.46
C VAL A 196 -12.93 5.33 -6.05
N PHE A 197 -12.98 5.02 -4.75
CA PHE A 197 -12.87 3.64 -4.28
C PHE A 197 -13.98 2.75 -4.86
N GLU A 198 -15.24 3.21 -4.85
CA GLU A 198 -16.37 2.50 -5.47
C GLU A 198 -16.17 2.25 -6.96
N LEU A 199 -15.67 3.26 -7.70
CA LEU A 199 -15.36 3.11 -9.13
C LEU A 199 -14.25 2.07 -9.37
N LEU A 200 -13.21 2.06 -8.53
CA LEU A 200 -12.13 1.09 -8.64
C LEU A 200 -12.61 -0.32 -8.34
N LEU A 201 -13.47 -0.52 -7.33
CA LEU A 201 -14.06 -1.83 -7.03
C LEU A 201 -14.91 -2.34 -8.21
N ASN A 202 -15.76 -1.48 -8.77
CA ASN A 202 -16.58 -1.83 -9.95
C ASN A 202 -15.70 -2.19 -11.16
N LYS A 203 -14.65 -1.40 -11.41
CA LYS A 203 -13.71 -1.68 -12.51
C LYS A 203 -12.93 -2.96 -12.26
N LEU A 204 -12.51 -3.23 -11.01
CA LEU A 204 -11.83 -4.47 -10.62
C LEU A 204 -12.72 -5.68 -10.91
N GLN A 205 -14.00 -5.63 -10.52
CA GLN A 205 -14.98 -6.69 -10.79
C GLN A 205 -15.15 -6.94 -12.29
N SER A 206 -15.29 -5.87 -13.07
CA SER A 206 -15.48 -5.98 -14.54
C SER A 206 -14.26 -6.60 -15.23
N ASN A 207 -13.06 -6.40 -14.68
CA ASN A 207 -11.82 -6.97 -15.23
C ASN A 207 -11.56 -8.40 -14.75
N LEU A 208 -12.22 -8.86 -13.68
CA LEU A 208 -12.02 -10.20 -13.10
C LEU A 208 -12.30 -11.33 -14.10
N SER A 209 -13.32 -11.17 -14.94
CA SER A 209 -13.71 -12.15 -15.96
C SER A 209 -12.78 -12.16 -17.18
N SER A 210 -12.02 -11.08 -17.41
CA SER A 210 -11.15 -10.89 -18.58
C SER A 210 -9.68 -10.89 -18.21
N ILE A 211 -9.30 -11.58 -17.12
CA ILE A 211 -7.90 -11.69 -16.69
C ILE A 211 -7.12 -12.50 -17.73
N SER A 212 -6.55 -11.78 -18.69
CA SER A 212 -5.66 -12.26 -19.75
C SER A 212 -4.29 -11.57 -19.63
N SER A 213 -3.32 -12.05 -20.41
CA SER A 213 -1.94 -11.54 -20.39
C SER A 213 -1.83 -10.01 -20.54
N SER A 214 -2.68 -9.39 -21.35
CA SER A 214 -2.73 -7.92 -21.55
C SER A 214 -3.44 -7.17 -20.42
N ASN A 215 -4.44 -7.78 -19.77
CA ASN A 215 -5.24 -7.12 -18.73
C ASN A 215 -4.63 -7.23 -17.33
N HIS A 216 -3.60 -8.06 -17.14
CA HIS A 216 -2.91 -8.22 -15.85
C HIS A 216 -2.26 -6.94 -15.34
N GLN A 217 -1.72 -6.10 -16.22
CA GLN A 217 -1.07 -4.85 -15.82
C GLN A 217 -2.10 -3.85 -15.29
N LEU A 218 -3.21 -3.67 -16.01
CA LEU A 218 -4.32 -2.83 -15.59
C LEU A 218 -4.92 -3.31 -14.26
N PHE A 219 -5.20 -4.62 -14.15
CA PHE A 219 -5.70 -5.23 -12.92
C PHE A 219 -4.73 -5.01 -11.75
N SER A 220 -3.42 -5.15 -11.98
CA SER A 220 -2.39 -4.86 -10.99
C SER A 220 -2.41 -3.40 -10.54
N SER A 221 -2.52 -2.46 -11.48
CA SER A 221 -2.53 -1.02 -11.20
C SER A 221 -3.77 -0.63 -10.40
N ILE A 222 -4.93 -1.22 -10.70
CA ILE A 222 -6.17 -1.04 -9.93
C ILE A 222 -5.98 -1.57 -8.51
N LEU A 223 -5.52 -2.81 -8.34
CA LEU A 223 -5.29 -3.40 -7.02
C LEU A 223 -4.28 -2.62 -6.18
N THR A 224 -3.17 -2.21 -6.78
CA THR A 224 -2.14 -1.41 -6.10
C THR A 224 -2.73 -0.08 -5.62
N THR A 225 -3.65 0.51 -6.39
CA THR A 225 -4.32 1.75 -6.00
C THR A 225 -5.35 1.53 -4.89
N ILE A 226 -6.12 0.44 -4.95
CA ILE A 226 -7.03 0.01 -3.89
C ILE A 226 -6.27 -0.22 -2.59
N GLU A 227 -5.15 -0.95 -2.63
CA GLU A 227 -4.27 -1.20 -1.48
C GLU A 227 -3.79 0.11 -0.86
N LYS A 228 -3.34 1.08 -1.67
CA LYS A 228 -2.96 2.42 -1.20
C LYS A 228 -4.11 3.16 -0.51
N ILE A 229 -5.34 3.05 -1.02
CA ILE A 229 -6.52 3.68 -0.40
C ILE A 229 -6.88 2.99 0.91
N LEU A 230 -6.74 1.67 1.01
CA LEU A 230 -6.95 0.93 2.26
C LEU A 230 -5.89 1.27 3.32
N LEU A 231 -4.65 1.53 2.90
CA LEU A 231 -3.56 2.01 3.77
C LEU A 231 -3.64 3.52 4.06
N TRP A 232 -4.67 4.21 3.58
CA TRP A 232 -4.85 5.64 3.82
C TRP A 232 -5.01 5.95 5.31
N ASN A 233 -4.19 6.87 5.82
CA ASN A 233 -4.31 7.35 7.18
C ASN A 233 -5.42 8.41 7.29
N PHE A 234 -6.64 7.96 7.62
CA PHE A 234 -7.83 8.80 7.72
C PHE A 234 -7.71 9.88 8.80
N SER A 235 -8.39 11.01 8.60
CA SER A 235 -8.41 12.09 9.61
C SER A 235 -9.00 11.66 10.96
N SER A 236 -9.83 10.62 10.98
CA SER A 236 -10.40 10.06 12.23
C SER A 236 -9.39 9.22 13.04
N SER A 237 -8.23 8.89 12.46
CA SER A 237 -7.11 8.24 13.15
C SER A 237 -6.38 9.16 14.13
N PHE A 238 -6.71 10.45 14.19
CA PHE A 238 -6.18 11.39 15.16
C PHE A 238 -7.16 11.58 16.33
N PRO A 239 -7.05 10.81 17.43
CA PRO A 239 -7.72 11.17 18.66
C PRO A 239 -7.04 12.42 19.24
N ASN A 240 -7.68 13.58 19.15
CA ASN A 240 -7.51 14.79 19.98
C ASN A 240 -6.21 14.93 20.82
N THR A 241 -5.04 14.78 20.20
CA THR A 241 -3.77 14.92 20.90
C THR A 241 -2.82 15.66 19.96
N ARG A 242 -2.76 16.98 20.13
CA ARG A 242 -1.82 17.89 19.46
C ARG A 242 -0.33 17.60 19.78
N ARG A 243 0.05 16.38 20.21
CA ARG A 243 1.37 16.09 20.79
C ARG A 243 2.09 14.83 20.29
N THR A 244 1.53 14.06 19.35
CA THR A 244 2.18 12.85 18.83
C THR A 244 2.35 12.92 17.31
N MET A 245 3.00 13.98 16.82
CA MET A 245 3.45 14.06 15.42
C MET A 245 4.89 13.59 15.21
N GLU A 246 5.62 13.14 16.25
CA GLU A 246 7.07 12.90 16.17
C GLU A 246 7.58 11.57 16.78
N SER A 247 6.72 10.58 17.05
CA SER A 247 7.15 9.25 17.50
C SER A 247 6.09 8.22 17.08
N SER A 248 6.35 7.04 16.52
CA SER A 248 7.50 6.16 16.72
C SER A 248 7.55 5.12 15.59
N SER A 249 8.77 4.75 15.22
CA SER A 249 9.12 3.73 14.24
C SER A 249 9.06 2.32 14.85
N ASN A 250 7.88 1.78 15.17
CA ASN A 250 7.72 0.38 15.56
C ASN A 250 6.37 -0.16 15.05
N VAL A 251 6.35 -0.72 13.84
CA VAL A 251 5.23 -1.44 13.17
C VAL A 251 3.88 -1.29 13.89
N GLU A 252 3.35 -0.06 13.88
CA GLU A 252 2.01 0.23 14.37
C GLU A 252 1.08 -0.22 13.25
N THR A 253 0.28 -1.26 13.50
CA THR A 253 -0.83 -1.63 12.62
C THR A 253 -1.60 -0.36 12.27
N ILE A 254 -1.60 0.02 10.99
CA ILE A 254 -2.31 1.22 10.55
C ILE A 254 -3.80 0.91 10.71
N ASP A 255 -4.38 1.41 11.80
CA ASP A 255 -5.81 1.37 12.05
C ASP A 255 -6.56 1.92 10.82
N TRP A 256 -7.38 1.09 10.18
CA TRP A 256 -8.22 1.52 9.08
C TRP A 256 -9.49 2.17 9.64
N ARG A 257 -9.53 3.51 9.65
CA ARG A 257 -10.61 4.28 10.29
C ARG A 257 -11.38 5.19 9.31
N PRO A 258 -12.11 4.63 8.34
CA PRO A 258 -12.92 5.44 7.44
C PRO A 258 -14.02 6.21 8.20
N PRO A 259 -14.45 7.38 7.71
CA PRO A 259 -15.54 8.15 8.30
C PRO A 259 -16.90 7.47 8.11
N ILE A 260 -17.93 7.95 8.82
CA ILE A 260 -19.29 7.35 8.82
C ILE A 260 -19.89 7.30 7.41
N SER A 261 -19.53 8.22 6.51
CA SER A 261 -19.99 8.21 5.12
C SER A 261 -19.64 6.92 4.36
N TRP A 262 -18.65 6.16 4.80
CA TRP A 262 -18.25 4.88 4.21
C TRP A 262 -19.07 3.69 4.71
N LYS A 263 -19.96 3.86 5.69
CA LYS A 263 -20.71 2.75 6.31
C LYS A 263 -21.45 1.88 5.29
N GLN A 264 -22.18 2.50 4.36
CA GLN A 264 -22.91 1.77 3.32
C GLN A 264 -21.98 0.96 2.42
N LEU A 265 -20.81 1.50 2.08
CA LEU A 265 -19.82 0.82 1.25
C LEU A 265 -19.24 -0.40 1.99
N VAL A 266 -18.83 -0.22 3.25
CA VAL A 266 -18.18 -1.28 4.03
C VAL A 266 -19.15 -2.41 4.38
N PHE A 267 -20.39 -2.08 4.78
CA PHE A 267 -21.35 -3.06 5.29
C PHE A 267 -22.36 -3.54 4.25
N ASP A 268 -22.93 -2.64 3.44
CA ASP A 268 -24.07 -2.98 2.56
C ASP A 268 -23.62 -3.47 1.18
N GLN A 269 -22.47 -3.00 0.68
CA GLN A 269 -21.88 -3.49 -0.58
C GLN A 269 -21.04 -4.76 -0.38
N GLN A 270 -21.10 -5.39 0.80
CA GLN A 270 -20.43 -6.66 1.11
C GLN A 270 -18.93 -6.66 0.75
N LEU A 271 -18.22 -5.58 1.10
CA LEU A 271 -16.82 -5.37 0.70
C LEU A 271 -15.91 -6.55 1.05
N VAL A 272 -16.10 -7.16 2.21
CA VAL A 272 -15.32 -8.32 2.65
C VAL A 272 -15.59 -9.54 1.76
N GLU A 273 -16.86 -9.84 1.49
CA GLU A 273 -17.26 -10.93 0.58
C GLU A 273 -16.63 -10.75 -0.80
N PHE A 274 -16.67 -9.52 -1.32
CA PHE A 274 -16.11 -9.17 -2.62
C PHE A 274 -14.63 -9.55 -2.76
N PHE A 275 -13.79 -9.20 -1.79
CA PHE A 275 -12.36 -9.56 -1.84
C PHE A 275 -12.13 -11.07 -1.69
N PHE A 276 -12.90 -11.76 -0.83
CA PHE A 276 -12.82 -13.22 -0.71
C PHE A 276 -13.27 -13.93 -2.00
N HIS A 277 -14.31 -13.41 -2.67
CA HIS A 277 -14.77 -13.91 -3.95
C HIS A 277 -13.67 -13.78 -5.01
N ILE A 278 -13.05 -12.61 -5.14
CA ILE A 278 -11.94 -12.40 -6.08
C ILE A 278 -10.79 -13.37 -5.79
N TYR A 279 -10.39 -13.52 -4.52
CA TYR A 279 -9.34 -14.45 -4.14
C TYR A 279 -9.66 -15.89 -4.60
N ALA A 280 -10.88 -16.38 -4.31
CA ALA A 280 -11.31 -17.71 -4.69
C ALA A 280 -11.36 -17.89 -6.22
N THR A 281 -11.85 -16.89 -6.95
CA THR A 281 -11.86 -16.88 -8.43
C THR A 281 -10.44 -16.97 -8.97
N LEU A 282 -9.50 -16.15 -8.48
CA LEU A 282 -8.10 -16.19 -8.92
C LEU A 282 -7.43 -17.52 -8.64
N LYS A 283 -7.76 -18.20 -7.53
CA LYS A 283 -7.18 -19.50 -7.22
C LYS A 283 -7.77 -20.65 -8.04
N SER A 284 -9.00 -20.52 -8.54
CA SER A 284 -9.57 -21.49 -9.47
C SER A 284 -8.89 -21.50 -10.86
N MET A 285 -8.13 -20.45 -11.19
CA MET A 285 -7.37 -20.34 -12.44
C MET A 285 -6.05 -21.12 -12.37
N ASN A 286 -5.51 -21.50 -13.53
CA ASN A 286 -4.23 -22.22 -13.63
C ASN A 286 -3.08 -21.44 -12.96
N GLU A 287 -2.36 -22.09 -12.05
CA GLU A 287 -1.38 -21.41 -11.20
C GLU A 287 -0.19 -20.85 -12.00
N THR A 288 0.04 -19.54 -11.84
CA THR A 288 1.21 -18.84 -12.37
C THR A 288 1.78 -17.92 -11.29
N LYS A 289 3.07 -17.57 -11.38
CA LYS A 289 3.72 -16.63 -10.44
C LYS A 289 2.98 -15.29 -10.36
N ILE A 290 2.45 -14.81 -11.49
CA ILE A 290 1.69 -13.56 -11.57
C ILE A 290 0.38 -13.68 -10.79
N LEU A 291 -0.38 -14.76 -10.96
CA LEU A 291 -1.64 -14.96 -10.23
C LEU A 291 -1.41 -15.16 -8.73
N LEU A 292 -0.32 -15.82 -8.32
CA LEU A 292 0.07 -15.90 -6.91
C LEU A 292 0.33 -14.51 -6.33
N GLN A 293 1.09 -13.65 -7.03
CA GLN A 293 1.30 -12.27 -6.59
C GLN A 293 -0.01 -11.47 -6.45
N ARG A 294 -0.95 -11.66 -7.39
CA ARG A 294 -2.29 -11.01 -7.31
C ARG A 294 -3.09 -11.52 -6.10
N ARG A 295 -3.05 -12.83 -5.82
CA ARG A 295 -3.68 -13.39 -4.62
C ARG A 295 -3.10 -12.79 -3.34
N CYS A 296 -1.78 -12.69 -3.22
CA CYS A 296 -1.13 -12.02 -2.09
C CYS A 296 -1.57 -10.56 -1.95
N GLN A 297 -1.67 -9.81 -3.05
CA GLN A 297 -2.17 -8.42 -3.02
C GLN A 297 -3.62 -8.33 -2.50
N ILE A 298 -4.49 -9.28 -2.87
CA ILE A 298 -5.85 -9.37 -2.32
C ILE A 298 -5.82 -9.69 -0.83
N LEU A 299 -4.94 -10.61 -0.39
CA LEU A 299 -4.79 -10.92 1.03
C LEU A 299 -4.27 -9.74 1.85
N ARG A 300 -3.40 -8.89 1.29
CA ARG A 300 -3.00 -7.62 1.91
C ARG A 300 -4.16 -6.66 2.06
N CYS A 301 -5.02 -6.54 1.04
CA CYS A 301 -6.25 -5.75 1.14
C CYS A 301 -7.16 -6.31 2.26
N LEU A 302 -7.36 -7.63 2.33
CA LEU A 302 -8.13 -8.28 3.39
C LEU A 302 -7.50 -8.09 4.78
N SER A 303 -6.18 -8.15 4.88
CA SER A 303 -5.44 -7.86 6.12
C SER A 303 -5.69 -6.44 6.61
N GLN A 304 -5.73 -5.47 5.70
CA GLN A 304 -6.06 -4.09 6.03
C GLN A 304 -7.55 -3.89 6.36
N LEU A 305 -8.46 -4.63 5.72
CA LEU A 305 -9.88 -4.66 6.09
C LEU A 305 -10.11 -5.31 7.47
N ALA A 306 -9.25 -6.23 7.89
CA ALA A 306 -9.22 -6.76 9.25
C ALA A 306 -8.72 -5.72 10.28
N CYS A 307 -8.14 -4.60 9.82
CA CYS A 307 -7.76 -3.46 10.65
C CYS A 307 -8.89 -2.43 10.89
N LEU A 308 -10.14 -2.75 10.53
CA LEU A 308 -11.26 -1.82 10.66
C LEU A 308 -11.46 -1.37 12.12
N ASN A 309 -11.34 -0.07 12.36
CA ASN A 309 -11.52 0.56 13.67
C ASN A 309 -12.23 1.93 13.52
N GLY A 310 -12.56 2.57 14.64
CA GLY A 310 -13.07 3.95 14.67
C GLY A 310 -14.59 4.07 14.51
N PRO A 311 -15.09 5.11 13.83
CA PRO A 311 -16.50 5.51 13.94
C PRO A 311 -17.49 4.49 13.33
N LEU A 312 -17.04 3.64 12.41
CA LEU A 312 -17.88 2.62 11.77
C LEU A 312 -18.21 1.43 12.68
N VAL A 313 -17.34 1.12 13.64
CA VAL A 313 -17.46 -0.03 14.57
C VAL A 313 -17.48 0.45 16.03
N SER A 314 -17.99 1.66 16.24
CA SER A 314 -18.19 2.24 17.59
C SER A 314 -19.27 1.51 18.37
N ASP A 315 -20.28 0.99 17.67
CA ASP A 315 -21.33 0.14 18.25
C ASP A 315 -20.88 -1.33 18.31
N GLU A 316 -21.12 -1.98 19.46
CA GLU A 316 -20.73 -3.37 19.71
C GLU A 316 -21.45 -4.34 18.76
N GLN A 317 -22.70 -4.07 18.40
CA GLN A 317 -23.44 -4.93 17.46
C GLN A 317 -22.86 -4.82 16.04
N CYS A 318 -22.57 -3.61 15.57
CA CYS A 318 -21.90 -3.40 14.28
C CYS A 318 -20.53 -4.08 14.23
N ARG A 319 -19.76 -3.98 15.33
CA ARG A 319 -18.45 -4.64 15.46
C ARG A 319 -18.57 -6.17 15.40
N LEU A 320 -19.50 -6.74 16.16
CA LEU A 320 -19.74 -8.19 16.17
C LEU A 320 -20.25 -8.69 14.81
N ARG A 321 -21.16 -7.93 14.16
CA ARG A 321 -21.64 -8.24 12.81
C ARG A 321 -20.48 -8.29 11.81
N TYR A 322 -19.61 -7.27 11.82
CA TYR A 322 -18.46 -7.24 10.93
C TYR A 322 -17.51 -8.42 11.17
N LEU A 323 -17.14 -8.68 12.43
CA LEU A 323 -16.30 -9.83 12.80
C LEU A 323 -16.92 -11.15 12.32
N THR A 324 -18.21 -11.37 12.60
CA THR A 324 -18.91 -12.60 12.23
C THR A 324 -18.93 -12.79 10.71
N THR A 325 -19.25 -11.74 9.96
CA THR A 325 -19.24 -11.78 8.49
C THR A 325 -17.84 -12.05 7.95
N PHE A 326 -16.81 -11.40 8.50
CA PHE A 326 -15.43 -11.60 8.07
C PHE A 326 -14.96 -13.03 8.36
N SER A 327 -15.15 -13.51 9.59
CA SER A 327 -14.79 -14.86 10.00
C SER A 327 -15.53 -15.93 9.19
N TYR A 328 -16.80 -15.68 8.83
CA TYR A 328 -17.57 -16.58 7.96
C TYR A 328 -16.90 -16.78 6.60
N TYR A 329 -16.63 -15.70 5.86
CA TYR A 329 -16.01 -15.82 4.54
C TYR A 329 -14.57 -16.35 4.64
N PHE A 330 -13.82 -15.96 5.67
CA PHE A 330 -12.49 -16.48 5.93
C PHE A 330 -12.48 -18.01 6.10
N VAL A 331 -13.36 -18.54 6.95
CA VAL A 331 -13.51 -20.00 7.18
C VAL A 331 -14.01 -20.70 5.91
N GLN A 332 -15.01 -20.13 5.24
CA GLN A 332 -15.56 -20.71 4.02
C GLN A 332 -14.49 -20.83 2.92
N THR A 333 -13.68 -19.79 2.75
CA THR A 333 -12.62 -19.76 1.76
C THR A 333 -11.49 -20.73 2.09
N PHE A 334 -10.98 -20.78 3.33
CA PHE A 334 -9.75 -21.53 3.60
C PHE A 334 -9.94 -22.91 4.22
N LEU A 335 -11.06 -23.18 4.89
CA LEU A 335 -11.30 -24.45 5.58
C LEU A 335 -12.26 -25.36 4.80
N ILE A 336 -13.41 -24.83 4.38
CA ILE A 336 -14.50 -25.64 3.80
C ILE A 336 -14.21 -25.99 2.34
N ASN A 337 -13.63 -25.05 1.59
CA ASN A 337 -13.20 -25.28 0.22
C ASN A 337 -11.83 -26.01 0.21
N SER A 338 -11.86 -27.30 0.56
CA SER A 338 -10.70 -28.21 0.69
C SER A 338 -9.81 -28.37 -0.56
N THR A 339 -10.15 -27.73 -1.66
CA THR A 339 -9.37 -27.68 -2.90
C THR A 339 -8.25 -26.65 -2.89
N LEU A 340 -8.22 -25.76 -1.89
CA LEU A 340 -7.28 -24.64 -1.84
C LEU A 340 -6.03 -25.01 -1.04
N THR A 341 -5.02 -25.55 -1.73
CA THR A 341 -3.68 -25.69 -1.15
C THR A 341 -3.12 -24.31 -0.80
N ILE A 342 -2.97 -24.00 0.49
CA ILE A 342 -2.45 -22.69 0.93
C ILE A 342 -0.94 -22.65 0.65
N ASN A 343 -0.49 -21.69 -0.16
CA ASN A 343 0.94 -21.49 -0.39
C ASN A 343 1.56 -20.79 0.83
N LEU A 344 2.81 -21.14 1.17
CA LEU A 344 3.53 -20.51 2.28
C LEU A 344 3.63 -18.99 2.17
N ILE A 345 3.74 -18.46 0.95
CA ILE A 345 3.78 -17.00 0.73
C ILE A 345 2.44 -16.35 1.13
N GLU A 346 1.32 -17.06 0.96
CA GLU A 346 -0.01 -16.59 1.36
C GLU A 346 -0.19 -16.65 2.88
N CYS A 347 0.48 -17.59 3.57
CA CYS A 347 0.40 -17.74 5.02
C CYS A 347 0.81 -16.47 5.78
N PHE A 348 1.74 -15.66 5.26
CA PHE A 348 2.13 -14.40 5.89
C PHE A 348 0.94 -13.44 6.00
N ASP A 349 0.28 -13.16 4.87
CA ASP A 349 -0.86 -12.25 4.82
C ASP A 349 -2.08 -12.84 5.57
N ILE A 350 -2.29 -14.15 5.50
CA ILE A 350 -3.34 -14.85 6.26
C ILE A 350 -3.10 -14.73 7.78
N SER A 351 -1.86 -14.85 8.23
CA SER A 351 -1.52 -14.71 9.65
C SER A 351 -1.68 -13.27 10.13
N ASN A 352 -1.43 -12.28 9.26
CA ASN A 352 -1.74 -10.89 9.55
C ASN A 352 -3.24 -10.68 9.73
N ILE A 353 -4.08 -11.24 8.83
CA ILE A 353 -5.55 -11.21 8.98
C ILE A 353 -5.97 -11.78 10.34
N ILE A 354 -5.51 -12.98 10.70
CA ILE A 354 -5.86 -13.63 11.97
C ILE A 354 -5.44 -12.76 13.17
N SER A 355 -4.20 -12.29 13.16
CA SER A 355 -3.65 -11.48 14.26
C SER A 355 -4.41 -10.15 14.42
N ASN A 356 -4.74 -9.49 13.31
CA ASN A 356 -5.48 -8.23 13.31
C ASN A 356 -6.90 -8.42 13.85
N LEU A 357 -7.60 -9.47 13.40
CA LEU A 357 -8.96 -9.77 13.89
C LEU A 357 -8.97 -10.01 15.39
N ILE A 358 -8.07 -10.85 15.91
CA ILE A 358 -7.98 -11.15 17.35
C ILE A 358 -7.63 -9.89 18.16
N THR A 359 -6.69 -9.10 17.66
CA THR A 359 -6.18 -7.92 18.39
C THR A 359 -7.22 -6.80 18.44
N LEU A 360 -7.91 -6.50 17.33
CA LEU A 360 -8.79 -5.34 17.22
C LEU A 360 -10.24 -5.63 17.60
N PHE A 361 -10.76 -6.81 17.28
CA PHE A 361 -12.14 -7.19 17.62
C PHE A 361 -12.27 -7.82 19.01
N THR A 362 -11.12 -8.05 19.68
CA THR A 362 -10.98 -8.53 21.06
C THR A 362 -11.53 -9.94 21.28
N VAL A 363 -11.04 -10.62 22.33
CA VAL A 363 -11.51 -11.97 22.68
C VAL A 363 -13.00 -12.01 23.01
N LYS A 364 -13.56 -10.91 23.54
CA LYS A 364 -15.00 -10.78 23.82
C LYS A 364 -15.86 -10.94 22.55
N GLY A 365 -15.36 -10.50 21.40
CA GLY A 365 -16.04 -10.63 20.11
C GLY A 365 -16.01 -12.05 19.53
N PHE A 366 -14.99 -12.86 19.88
CA PHE A 366 -14.85 -14.27 19.49
C PHE A 366 -15.61 -15.24 20.41
N CYS A 367 -15.61 -14.98 21.73
CA CYS A 367 -16.79 -15.25 22.57
C CYS A 367 -17.98 -14.47 21.95
N SER A 368 -19.22 -14.45 22.37
CA SER A 368 -20.32 -13.77 21.60
C SER A 368 -20.63 -14.32 20.18
N MET A 369 -19.67 -14.56 19.28
CA MET A 369 -19.86 -15.18 17.96
C MET A 369 -20.38 -16.63 18.06
N ASN A 370 -21.02 -17.13 17.00
CA ASN A 370 -21.49 -18.53 16.94
C ASN A 370 -20.32 -19.51 17.23
N ASN A 371 -20.57 -20.48 18.11
CA ASN A 371 -19.58 -21.46 18.56
C ASN A 371 -19.02 -22.29 17.40
N ASP A 372 -19.85 -22.72 16.45
CA ASP A 372 -19.40 -23.54 15.32
C ASP A 372 -18.45 -22.76 14.42
N LEU A 373 -18.82 -21.51 14.11
CA LEU A 373 -17.97 -20.63 13.31
C LEU A 373 -16.63 -20.34 14.01
N CYS A 374 -16.67 -20.07 15.33
CA CYS A 374 -15.46 -19.84 16.09
C CYS A 374 -14.58 -21.10 16.16
N ASN A 375 -15.17 -22.29 16.36
CA ASN A 375 -14.43 -23.55 16.35
C ASN A 375 -13.77 -23.81 15.00
N SER A 376 -14.48 -23.55 13.89
CA SER A 376 -13.90 -23.65 12.55
C SER A 376 -12.78 -22.64 12.32
N PHE A 377 -12.92 -21.40 12.81
CA PHE A 377 -11.85 -20.40 12.75
C PHE A 377 -10.60 -20.86 13.53
N LEU A 378 -10.77 -21.39 14.74
CA LEU A 378 -9.68 -21.91 15.56
C LEU A 378 -9.02 -23.14 14.92
N GLN A 379 -9.80 -24.02 14.31
CA GLN A 379 -9.27 -25.17 13.58
C GLN A 379 -8.39 -24.74 12.41
N LEU A 380 -8.85 -23.76 11.62
CA LEU A 380 -8.06 -23.19 10.51
C LEU A 380 -6.76 -22.54 11.02
N MET A 381 -6.84 -21.75 12.09
CA MET A 381 -5.67 -21.15 12.73
C MET A 381 -4.66 -22.22 13.19
N SER A 382 -5.14 -23.33 13.76
CA SER A 382 -4.29 -24.46 14.18
C SER A 382 -3.60 -25.11 12.98
N GLN A 383 -4.35 -25.41 11.91
CA GLN A 383 -3.80 -26.03 10.69
C GLN A 383 -2.67 -25.19 10.08
N ILE A 384 -2.84 -23.87 10.01
CA ILE A 384 -1.81 -22.96 9.49
C ILE A 384 -0.61 -22.91 10.44
N THR A 385 -0.84 -22.88 11.76
CA THR A 385 0.22 -22.90 12.77
C THR A 385 1.09 -24.16 12.66
N ILE A 386 0.44 -25.34 12.53
CA ILE A 386 1.10 -26.65 12.37
C ILE A 386 1.87 -26.71 11.04
N LEU A 387 1.26 -26.24 9.95
CA LEU A 387 1.92 -26.16 8.64
C LEU A 387 3.20 -25.33 8.74
N LEU A 388 3.12 -24.13 9.29
CA LEU A 388 4.26 -23.23 9.43
C LEU A 388 5.36 -23.84 10.29
N CYS A 389 5.00 -24.42 11.44
CA CYS A 389 5.94 -25.10 12.35
C CYS A 389 6.77 -26.19 11.64
N ARG A 390 6.12 -27.03 10.81
CA ARG A 390 6.82 -28.06 10.03
C ARG A 390 7.76 -27.44 8.97
N THR A 391 7.32 -26.37 8.33
CA THR A 391 8.08 -25.74 7.24
C THR A 391 9.29 -24.92 7.73
N THR A 392 9.17 -24.20 8.86
CA THR A 392 10.28 -23.42 9.45
C THR A 392 11.53 -24.25 9.75
N ILE A 393 11.34 -25.55 9.96
CA ILE A 393 12.40 -26.48 10.34
C ILE A 393 12.89 -27.30 9.14
N THR A 394 12.04 -27.57 8.14
CA THR A 394 12.46 -28.31 6.94
C THR A 394 13.37 -27.46 6.03
N SER A 395 13.21 -26.13 6.05
CA SER A 395 14.05 -25.18 5.30
C SER A 395 15.51 -25.14 5.73
N SER A 396 15.89 -25.77 6.86
CA SER A 396 17.30 -25.90 7.25
C SER A 396 18.02 -27.07 6.57
N ASN A 397 17.31 -28.07 6.02
CA ASN A 397 17.92 -29.36 5.66
C ASN A 397 17.76 -29.79 4.18
N ASN A 398 16.95 -29.14 3.34
CA ASN A 398 16.74 -29.59 1.95
C ASN A 398 16.97 -28.49 0.90
N GLN A 399 17.82 -28.79 -0.10
CA GLN A 399 18.12 -27.94 -1.27
C GLN A 399 16.96 -27.78 -2.29
N LEU A 400 15.75 -28.28 -1.99
CA LEU A 400 14.61 -28.33 -2.92
C LEU A 400 13.61 -27.18 -2.78
N ASP A 401 13.70 -26.35 -1.75
CA ASP A 401 12.78 -25.22 -1.54
C ASP A 401 13.28 -23.91 -2.18
N LYS A 402 13.50 -23.92 -3.50
CA LYS A 402 13.78 -22.70 -4.29
C LYS A 402 12.56 -21.77 -4.46
N ILE A 403 11.47 -22.01 -3.72
CA ILE A 403 10.23 -21.22 -3.77
C ILE A 403 10.05 -20.35 -2.52
N ILE A 404 10.80 -20.62 -1.44
CA ILE A 404 10.86 -19.75 -0.27
C ILE A 404 12.07 -18.83 -0.46
N GLU A 405 11.84 -17.59 -0.92
CA GLU A 405 12.92 -16.61 -1.10
C GLU A 405 13.57 -16.20 0.25
N ASP A 406 12.94 -16.47 1.40
CA ASP A 406 13.52 -16.17 2.72
C ASP A 406 12.94 -17.04 3.88
N PRO A 407 13.74 -17.93 4.53
CA PRO A 407 13.28 -18.74 5.66
C PRO A 407 12.90 -17.91 6.90
N THR A 408 13.32 -16.64 6.97
CA THR A 408 12.94 -15.74 8.06
C THR A 408 11.46 -15.40 8.05
N ILE A 409 10.83 -15.35 6.87
CA ILE A 409 9.40 -15.03 6.70
C ILE A 409 8.53 -16.11 7.35
N ALA A 410 8.86 -17.39 7.15
CA ALA A 410 8.10 -18.49 7.74
C ALA A 410 8.17 -18.44 9.28
N LYS A 411 9.35 -18.14 9.83
CA LYS A 411 9.55 -17.99 11.27
C LYS A 411 8.79 -16.80 11.84
N GLU A 412 8.89 -15.63 11.21
CA GLU A 412 8.14 -14.43 11.63
C GLU A 412 6.63 -14.68 11.59
N THR A 413 6.15 -15.37 10.54
CA THR A 413 4.75 -15.74 10.39
C THR A 413 4.29 -16.67 11.51
N PHE A 414 5.09 -17.68 11.83
CA PHE A 414 4.83 -18.61 12.93
C PHE A 414 4.77 -17.89 14.28
N ASP A 415 5.77 -17.06 14.59
CA ASP A 415 5.83 -16.27 15.83
C ASP A 415 4.60 -15.35 15.97
N ARG A 416 4.14 -14.75 14.87
CA ARG A 416 2.94 -13.91 14.83
C ARG A 416 1.67 -14.69 15.17
N LEU A 417 1.53 -15.93 14.70
CA LEU A 417 0.39 -16.79 15.06
C LEU A 417 0.45 -17.23 16.52
N LEU A 418 1.63 -17.55 17.05
CA LEU A 418 1.78 -17.85 18.48
C LEU A 418 1.40 -16.66 19.37
N GLN A 419 1.75 -15.43 18.97
CA GLN A 419 1.29 -14.21 19.65
C GLN A 419 -0.23 -14.04 19.55
N ALA A 420 -0.84 -14.40 18.43
CA ALA A 420 -2.29 -14.37 18.29
C ALA A 420 -2.97 -15.42 19.19
N TRP A 421 -2.41 -16.64 19.28
CA TRP A 421 -2.86 -17.67 20.22
C TRP A 421 -2.75 -17.20 21.67
N SER A 422 -1.64 -16.59 22.07
CA SER A 422 -1.46 -16.12 23.45
C SER A 422 -2.47 -15.04 23.84
N ARG A 423 -2.74 -14.08 22.96
CA ARG A 423 -3.79 -13.06 23.15
C ARG A 423 -5.17 -13.68 23.30
N LEU A 424 -5.49 -14.67 22.46
CA LEU A 424 -6.77 -15.36 22.49
C LEU A 424 -6.93 -16.16 23.80
N LEU A 425 -5.93 -16.98 24.15
CA LEU A 425 -5.96 -17.84 25.34
C LEU A 425 -6.02 -17.05 26.65
N TYR A 426 -5.45 -15.85 26.72
CA TYR A 426 -5.49 -15.02 27.94
C TYR A 426 -6.92 -14.57 28.31
N GLY A 427 -7.81 -14.41 27.32
CA GLY A 427 -9.15 -13.85 27.52
C GLY A 427 -10.31 -14.79 27.21
N ILE A 428 -10.04 -16.04 26.83
CA ILE A 428 -11.07 -16.96 26.34
C ILE A 428 -11.77 -17.70 27.48
N ASP A 429 -13.07 -17.91 27.35
CA ASP A 429 -13.81 -18.80 28.23
C ASP A 429 -13.61 -20.26 27.81
N PHE A 430 -12.72 -20.97 28.51
CA PHE A 430 -12.38 -22.36 28.23
C PHE A 430 -13.60 -23.31 28.26
N GLY A 431 -14.66 -22.98 28.99
CA GLY A 431 -15.87 -23.81 29.06
C GLY A 431 -16.69 -23.80 27.77
N ARG A 432 -16.48 -22.81 26.89
CA ARG A 432 -17.26 -22.62 25.66
C ARG A 432 -16.72 -23.41 24.47
N PHE A 433 -15.43 -23.75 24.46
CA PHE A 433 -14.74 -24.27 23.28
C PHE A 433 -14.18 -25.67 23.53
N ALA A 434 -15.00 -26.69 23.28
CA ALA A 434 -14.64 -28.09 23.51
C ALA A 434 -13.36 -28.53 22.77
N ASN A 435 -13.10 -27.97 21.59
CA ASN A 435 -11.98 -28.38 20.73
C ASN A 435 -10.67 -27.64 21.03
N LEU A 436 -10.69 -26.59 21.87
CA LEU A 436 -9.50 -25.77 22.11
C LEU A 436 -8.35 -26.59 22.72
N ARG A 437 -8.67 -27.52 23.63
CA ARG A 437 -7.69 -28.40 24.27
C ARG A 437 -7.03 -29.34 23.28
N SER A 438 -7.80 -29.97 22.38
CA SER A 438 -7.25 -30.88 21.38
C SER A 438 -6.34 -30.15 20.39
N LEU A 439 -6.75 -28.95 19.95
CA LEU A 439 -5.92 -28.12 19.06
C LEU A 439 -4.61 -27.69 19.73
N ALA A 440 -4.66 -27.30 21.00
CA ALA A 440 -3.45 -26.92 21.75
C ALA A 440 -2.47 -28.09 21.92
N ILE A 441 -2.98 -29.30 22.19
CA ILE A 441 -2.15 -30.52 22.26
C ILE A 441 -1.49 -30.78 20.91
N GLU A 442 -2.24 -30.70 19.80
CA GLU A 442 -1.70 -30.97 18.46
C GLU A 442 -0.60 -29.98 18.06
N ILE A 443 -0.78 -28.68 18.34
CA ILE A 443 0.24 -27.65 18.10
C ILE A 443 1.48 -27.93 18.96
N PHE A 444 1.29 -28.23 20.24
CA PHE A 444 2.39 -28.48 21.18
C PHE A 444 3.17 -29.75 20.81
N ASP A 445 2.49 -30.84 20.49
CA ASP A 445 3.11 -32.10 20.06
C ASP A 445 3.89 -31.90 18.76
N THR A 446 3.33 -31.15 17.79
CA THR A 446 4.04 -30.81 16.55
C THR A 446 5.28 -29.98 16.85
N TYR A 447 5.19 -28.98 17.72
CA TYR A 447 6.32 -28.15 18.12
C TYR A 447 7.42 -28.99 18.77
N LEU A 448 7.06 -29.88 19.71
CA LEU A 448 8.03 -30.78 20.33
C LEU A 448 8.67 -31.74 19.33
N GLN A 449 7.87 -32.42 18.50
CA GLN A 449 8.39 -33.35 17.50
C GLN A 449 9.38 -32.65 16.57
N THR A 450 9.00 -31.49 16.05
CA THR A 450 9.84 -30.76 15.09
C THR A 450 11.12 -30.20 15.72
N HIS A 451 11.11 -29.78 16.98
CA HIS A 451 12.31 -29.28 17.67
C HIS A 451 13.18 -30.37 18.32
N LEU A 452 12.61 -31.51 18.74
CA LEU A 452 13.37 -32.63 19.33
C LEU A 452 14.05 -33.48 18.24
N HIS A 453 13.40 -33.72 17.09
CA HIS A 453 14.03 -34.43 15.96
C HIS A 453 15.23 -33.69 15.36
N ILE A 454 15.42 -32.38 15.64
CA ILE A 454 16.63 -31.64 15.29
C ILE A 454 17.82 -32.12 16.13
N ASN A 455 17.61 -32.35 17.43
CA ASN A 455 18.69 -32.74 18.34
C ASN A 455 19.18 -34.17 18.07
N ASP A 456 18.28 -35.10 17.72
CA ASP A 456 18.66 -36.49 17.38
C ASP A 456 19.52 -36.58 16.10
N ASN A 457 19.33 -35.64 15.15
CA ASN A 457 20.12 -35.60 13.90
C ASN A 457 21.49 -34.92 14.06
N HIS A 458 21.70 -34.16 15.14
CA HIS A 458 23.00 -33.55 15.43
C HIS A 458 23.95 -34.49 16.19
N GLU A 459 23.45 -35.46 16.95
CA GLU A 459 24.31 -36.38 17.72
C GLU A 459 24.96 -37.50 16.87
N VAL A 460 24.50 -37.74 15.63
CA VAL A 460 25.00 -38.85 14.80
C VAL A 460 26.23 -38.47 13.94
N ASN A 461 26.56 -37.18 13.79
CA ASN A 461 27.67 -36.75 12.93
C ASN A 461 28.96 -36.35 13.65
N ASP A 462 29.00 -36.28 14.98
CA ASP A 462 30.21 -35.93 15.74
C ASP A 462 31.01 -37.14 16.28
N PHE A 463 30.58 -38.38 16.04
CA PHE A 463 31.24 -39.59 16.55
C PHE A 463 32.11 -40.37 15.55
N ASN A 464 32.40 -39.84 14.36
CA ASN A 464 33.22 -40.53 13.35
C ASN A 464 34.54 -39.82 12.99
N LEU A 465 35.11 -39.02 13.91
CA LEU A 465 36.44 -38.41 13.74
C LEU A 465 37.31 -38.58 14.98
N ALA A 466 37.65 -39.82 15.33
CA ALA A 466 38.86 -40.17 16.09
C ALA A 466 39.04 -41.68 16.13
N ASP A 467 39.61 -42.25 15.07
CA ASP A 467 40.37 -43.51 15.13
C ASP A 467 41.27 -43.52 13.89
N ASN A 468 42.35 -42.76 13.98
CA ASN A 468 43.56 -42.94 13.17
C ASN A 468 44.74 -42.58 14.08
N ASP A 469 44.91 -43.37 15.12
CA ASP A 469 46.20 -43.49 15.83
C ASP A 469 47.16 -44.20 14.87
N ASN A 470 47.95 -43.42 14.14
CA ASN A 470 49.16 -43.88 13.44
C ASN A 470 50.34 -43.14 14.07
N ASP A 471 50.93 -43.76 15.09
CA ASP A 471 52.24 -43.53 15.71
C ASP A 471 52.38 -44.73 16.68
N GLU A 472 53.32 -45.67 16.66
CA GLU A 472 54.69 -45.79 16.15
C GLU A 472 54.98 -47.31 15.98
N ASP A 473 55.87 -47.70 15.06
CA ASP A 473 56.91 -48.67 15.43
C ASP A 473 58.06 -48.60 14.40
N ASP A 474 59.06 -47.79 14.74
CA ASP A 474 60.42 -47.96 14.24
C ASP A 474 60.95 -49.31 14.76
N ARG A 475 61.25 -50.25 13.86
CA ARG A 475 62.40 -51.17 14.02
C ARG A 475 62.74 -51.96 12.76
N ASP A 476 63.97 -51.70 12.30
CA ASP A 476 64.93 -52.62 11.70
C ASP A 476 64.62 -53.25 10.34
N LEU A 477 65.35 -52.82 9.29
CA LEU A 477 66.36 -53.66 8.64
C LEU A 477 67.09 -52.88 7.51
N PHE A 478 68.38 -52.67 7.76
CA PHE A 478 69.54 -52.69 6.85
C PHE A 478 69.35 -52.48 5.33
#